data_AF-A0A2E4KA84-F1
#
_entry.id   AF-A0A2E4KA84-F1
#
_cell.length_a   1.000
_cell.length_b   1.000
_cell.length_c   1.000
_cell.angle_alpha   90.00
_cell.angle_beta   90.00
_cell.angle_gamma   90.00
#
_symmetry.space_group_name_H-M   'P 1'
#
loop_
_entity.id
_entity.type
_entity.pdbx_description
1 polymer ?
#
loop_
_entity_poly.entity_id
_entity_poly.type
_entity_poly.pdbx_seq_one_letter_code
_entity_poly.pdbx_strand_id
1 'polypeptide(L)'
;MKSISQNKIFVLFFLLLFNEIIFSQNTNIQNAYNEYRYEDRDGKRTKISKAKEYIDLAYVHETTSNAPKMWNYRSKIYLEIMINHAELDADAVFKATEAYIRCLDKDKKGRSIVRKWTREEDVLDGLIQCGYKLFNSGVADYNAKKYNDALNKYQEIFKIIPLDKDNLLKRGNIVPESIYKNMYLAAFQLKDLDMQIDFLQKSIDISANDPSIYVYISKAYEEKGDLDKSLSYLQDGKYLFESESMLINSEIDLLIKMGESNQQIINKLSKAIEVDDLNDVLYVIRASRYMDEELFAEAEEDLNFVINEIDPNSIIAMEHFTELYNLQIMKLENKIKFDKLSNSQTKLIKNNLNELYSKTLPYLIKYVETYPESKPGLNNLATIYYKLGMEKESMATRDKLNLLK
;
A
#
# COMPACT_ATOMS: atom_id res chain seq x y z
N MET A 1 36.20 77.98 -22.60
CA MET A 1 35.85 76.73 -21.87
C MET A 1 34.56 76.99 -21.10
N LYS A 2 33.43 76.38 -21.49
CA LYS A 2 32.16 76.53 -20.76
C LYS A 2 32.18 75.60 -19.54
N SER A 3 32.00 76.16 -18.35
CA SER A 3 31.85 75.44 -17.09
C SER A 3 30.66 74.48 -17.18
N ILE A 4 30.94 73.17 -17.07
CA ILE A 4 29.91 72.15 -16.89
C ILE A 4 29.44 72.28 -15.44
N SER A 5 28.17 72.63 -15.23
CA SER A 5 27.59 72.75 -13.88
C SER A 5 27.75 71.44 -13.10
N GLN A 6 28.23 71.52 -11.85
CA GLN A 6 28.47 70.36 -10.96
C GLN A 6 27.27 69.37 -10.90
N ASN A 7 26.03 69.85 -11.01
CA ASN A 7 24.83 69.01 -11.04
C ASN A 7 24.75 68.07 -12.26
N LYS A 8 25.30 68.46 -13.41
CA LYS A 8 25.34 67.59 -14.62
C LYS A 8 26.39 66.50 -14.51
N ILE A 9 27.49 66.77 -13.80
CA ILE A 9 28.55 65.78 -13.52
C ILE A 9 28.02 64.76 -12.52
N PHE A 10 27.29 65.19 -11.48
CA PHE A 10 26.69 64.28 -10.49
C PHE A 10 25.66 63.34 -11.10
N VAL A 11 24.79 63.84 -11.99
CA VAL A 11 23.80 63.02 -12.70
C VAL A 11 24.47 62.03 -13.67
N LEU A 12 25.55 62.43 -14.36
CA LEU A 12 26.32 61.52 -15.21
C LEU A 12 27.03 60.42 -14.41
N PHE A 13 27.58 60.77 -13.23
CA PHE A 13 28.24 59.81 -12.35
C PHE A 13 27.25 58.80 -11.76
N PHE A 14 26.05 59.27 -11.38
CA PHE A 14 24.97 58.39 -10.92
C PHE A 14 24.46 57.46 -12.04
N LEU A 15 24.34 57.94 -13.28
CA LEU A 15 23.97 57.13 -14.44
C LEU A 15 25.04 56.10 -14.83
N LEU A 16 26.32 56.40 -14.63
CA LEU A 16 27.42 55.44 -14.85
C LEU A 16 27.41 54.33 -13.80
N LEU A 17 27.19 54.66 -12.52
CA LEU A 17 27.09 53.67 -11.44
C LEU A 17 25.87 52.74 -11.59
N PHE A 18 24.75 53.24 -12.11
CA PHE A 18 23.58 52.40 -12.44
C PHE A 18 23.83 51.43 -13.60
N ASN A 19 24.66 51.80 -14.58
CA ASN A 19 25.01 50.92 -15.69
C ASN A 19 25.95 49.78 -15.28
N GLU A 20 26.89 50.02 -14.36
CA GLU A 20 27.81 48.96 -13.89
C GLU A 20 27.09 47.87 -13.07
N ILE A 21 26.08 48.26 -12.28
CA ILE A 21 25.25 47.31 -11.51
C ILE A 21 24.44 46.42 -12.45
N ILE A 22 23.85 46.97 -13.52
CA ILE A 22 23.06 46.20 -14.50
C ILE A 22 23.97 45.28 -15.34
N PHE A 23 25.21 45.70 -15.66
CA PHE A 23 26.15 44.88 -16.43
C PHE A 23 26.74 43.72 -15.62
N SER A 24 26.98 43.91 -14.31
CA SER A 24 27.55 42.88 -13.42
C SER A 24 26.59 41.68 -13.18
N GLN A 25 25.29 41.87 -13.33
CA GLN A 25 24.27 40.85 -12.97
C GLN A 25 24.05 39.78 -14.06
N ASN A 26 24.08 40.16 -15.35
CA ASN A 26 24.13 39.20 -16.46
C ASN A 26 25.43 38.36 -16.46
N THR A 27 26.48 38.85 -15.78
CA THR A 27 27.77 38.17 -15.66
C THR A 27 27.63 36.84 -14.92
N ASN A 28 26.82 36.74 -13.87
CA ASN A 28 26.65 35.48 -13.14
C ASN A 28 26.00 34.39 -13.99
N ILE A 29 24.95 34.71 -14.77
CA ILE A 29 24.35 33.75 -15.72
C ILE A 29 25.39 33.28 -16.75
N GLN A 30 26.19 34.21 -17.28
CA GLN A 30 27.20 33.88 -18.28
C GLN A 30 28.39 33.10 -17.69
N ASN A 31 28.81 33.44 -16.47
CA ASN A 31 29.87 32.76 -15.73
C ASN A 31 29.44 31.34 -15.38
N ALA A 32 28.21 31.15 -14.92
CA ALA A 32 27.64 29.83 -14.67
C ALA A 32 27.76 28.93 -15.91
N TYR A 33 27.39 29.43 -17.09
CA TYR A 33 27.57 28.68 -18.34
C TYR A 33 29.04 28.47 -18.72
N ASN A 34 29.90 29.47 -18.51
CA ASN A 34 31.33 29.36 -18.79
C ASN A 34 32.01 28.29 -17.94
N GLU A 35 31.64 28.16 -16.67
CA GLU A 35 32.15 27.11 -15.79
C GLU A 35 31.47 25.77 -16.11
N TYR A 36 30.17 25.74 -16.39
CA TYR A 36 29.43 24.54 -16.77
C TYR A 36 30.02 23.89 -18.02
N ARG A 37 30.39 24.67 -19.04
CA ARG A 37 30.90 24.10 -20.30
C ARG A 37 32.33 23.56 -20.23
N TYR A 38 33.02 23.70 -19.09
CA TYR A 38 34.40 23.25 -18.93
C TYR A 38 34.46 21.74 -18.66
N GLU A 39 35.02 21.00 -19.61
CA GLU A 39 35.17 19.54 -19.58
C GLU A 39 36.66 19.14 -19.48
N ASP A 40 36.93 17.98 -18.90
CA ASP A 40 38.21 17.31 -19.07
C ASP A 40 38.28 16.54 -20.41
N ARG A 41 39.34 15.77 -20.62
CA ARG A 41 39.57 15.01 -21.86
C ARG A 41 38.55 13.87 -22.07
N ASP A 42 37.89 13.43 -21.01
CA ASP A 42 36.89 12.36 -21.04
C ASP A 42 35.46 12.91 -21.14
N GLY A 43 35.31 14.23 -21.30
CA GLY A 43 34.01 14.90 -21.41
C GLY A 43 33.31 15.16 -20.07
N LYS A 44 34.00 14.98 -18.93
CA LYS A 44 33.40 15.18 -17.60
C LYS A 44 33.46 16.65 -17.18
N ARG A 45 32.37 17.14 -16.59
CA ARG A 45 32.24 18.51 -16.09
C ARG A 45 33.08 18.72 -14.82
N THR A 46 34.25 19.36 -14.94
CA THR A 46 35.18 19.48 -13.80
C THR A 46 34.97 20.73 -12.93
N LYS A 47 34.16 21.69 -13.38
CA LYS A 47 33.90 22.95 -12.65
C LYS A 47 32.45 23.14 -12.22
N ILE A 48 31.73 22.04 -12.06
CA ILE A 48 30.29 22.05 -11.79
C ILE A 48 29.94 22.76 -10.46
N SER A 49 30.79 22.66 -9.43
CA SER A 49 30.58 23.37 -8.16
C SER A 49 30.61 24.90 -8.31
N LYS A 50 31.52 25.44 -9.14
CA LYS A 50 31.55 26.88 -9.45
C LYS A 50 30.37 27.29 -10.33
N ALA A 51 29.98 26.44 -11.28
CA ALA A 51 28.78 26.68 -12.09
C ALA A 51 27.52 26.79 -11.22
N LYS A 52 27.40 25.91 -10.21
CA LYS A 52 26.35 25.94 -9.19
C LYS A 52 26.36 27.25 -8.41
N GLU A 53 27.52 27.68 -7.91
CA GLU A 53 27.66 28.93 -7.16
C GLU A 53 27.14 30.14 -7.96
N TYR A 54 27.61 30.30 -9.20
CA TYR A 54 27.18 31.41 -10.04
C TYR A 54 25.69 31.36 -10.40
N ILE A 55 25.14 30.17 -10.68
CA ILE A 55 23.72 30.07 -11.05
C ILE A 55 22.79 30.26 -9.84
N ASP A 56 23.24 29.91 -8.64
CA ASP A 56 22.50 30.18 -7.40
C ASP A 56 22.51 31.68 -7.07
N LEU A 57 23.64 32.37 -7.24
CA LEU A 57 23.70 33.82 -7.13
C LEU A 57 22.78 34.51 -8.15
N ALA A 58 22.71 34.00 -9.38
CA ALA A 58 21.80 34.53 -10.39
C ALA A 58 20.32 34.24 -10.06
N TYR A 59 20.02 33.11 -9.42
CA TYR A 59 18.66 32.70 -9.07
C TYR A 59 18.04 33.59 -7.98
N VAL A 60 18.81 33.99 -6.96
CA VAL A 60 18.30 34.81 -5.85
C VAL A 60 18.23 36.30 -6.16
N HIS A 61 18.83 36.75 -7.27
CA HIS A 61 18.93 38.16 -7.60
C HIS A 61 17.70 38.66 -8.38
N GLU A 62 17.12 39.80 -7.97
CA GLU A 62 15.81 40.29 -8.43
C GLU A 62 15.68 40.36 -9.97
N THR A 63 16.69 40.87 -10.66
CA THR A 63 16.66 41.10 -12.11
C THR A 63 16.95 39.83 -12.94
N THR A 64 17.53 38.79 -12.35
CA THR A 64 17.98 37.57 -13.05
C THR A 64 17.23 36.31 -12.66
N SER A 65 16.57 36.32 -11.49
CA SER A 65 15.79 35.22 -10.91
C SER A 65 14.73 34.63 -11.84
N ASN A 66 14.22 35.41 -12.79
CA ASN A 66 13.20 34.97 -13.75
C ASN A 66 13.67 35.07 -15.21
N ALA A 67 14.97 35.31 -15.45
CA ALA A 67 15.48 35.43 -16.80
C ALA A 67 15.44 34.08 -17.53
N PRO A 68 14.92 33.99 -18.77
CA PRO A 68 14.88 32.72 -19.51
C PRO A 68 16.25 32.05 -19.68
N LYS A 69 17.30 32.86 -19.86
CA LYS A 69 18.68 32.38 -19.97
C LYS A 69 19.19 31.76 -18.65
N MET A 70 18.75 32.28 -17.51
CA MET A 70 19.06 31.72 -16.18
C MET A 70 18.41 30.34 -16.07
N TRP A 71 17.11 30.23 -16.29
CA TRP A 71 16.39 28.95 -16.22
C TRP A 71 17.00 27.88 -17.14
N ASN A 72 17.36 28.27 -18.36
CA ASN A 72 18.02 27.39 -19.32
C ASN A 72 19.36 26.81 -18.84
N TYR A 73 20.15 27.59 -18.11
CA TYR A 73 21.43 27.11 -17.58
C TYR A 73 21.28 26.42 -16.24
N ARG A 74 20.35 26.89 -15.39
CA ARG A 74 19.99 26.24 -14.12
C ARG A 74 19.52 24.81 -14.35
N SER A 75 18.66 24.57 -15.34
CA SER A 75 18.16 23.22 -15.65
C SER A 75 19.29 22.27 -16.02
N LYS A 76 20.24 22.71 -16.87
CA LYS A 76 21.39 21.89 -17.31
C LYS A 76 22.41 21.65 -16.20
N ILE A 77 22.74 22.68 -15.43
CA ILE A 77 23.68 22.59 -14.30
C ILE A 77 23.11 21.64 -13.24
N TYR A 78 21.84 21.82 -12.87
CA TYR A 78 21.24 20.96 -11.86
C TYR A 78 20.94 19.54 -12.38
N LEU A 79 20.71 19.34 -13.68
CA LEU A 79 20.67 17.99 -14.26
C LEU A 79 22.02 17.28 -14.09
N GLU A 80 23.12 17.96 -14.40
CA GLU A 80 24.46 17.41 -14.24
C GLU A 80 24.76 17.07 -12.77
N ILE A 81 24.39 17.96 -11.85
CA ILE A 81 24.52 17.72 -10.42
C ILE A 81 23.68 16.49 -10.02
N MET A 82 22.43 16.43 -10.45
CA MET A 82 21.51 15.33 -10.13
C MET A 82 22.01 13.95 -10.61
N ILE A 83 22.66 13.89 -11.77
CA ILE A 83 23.11 12.64 -12.40
C ILE A 83 24.49 12.24 -11.89
N ASN A 84 25.45 13.16 -11.90
CA ASN A 84 26.89 12.85 -11.73
C ASN A 84 27.51 13.40 -10.45
N HIS A 85 26.88 14.37 -9.78
CA HIS A 85 27.46 15.08 -8.63
C HIS A 85 26.44 15.33 -7.52
N ALA A 86 25.62 14.32 -7.19
CA ALA A 86 24.51 14.46 -6.26
C ALA A 86 24.96 14.89 -4.85
N GLU A 87 26.22 14.68 -4.50
CA GLU A 87 26.86 15.14 -3.27
C GLU A 87 26.93 16.67 -3.14
N LEU A 88 26.85 17.42 -4.25
CA LEU A 88 26.95 18.88 -4.23
C LEU A 88 25.65 19.56 -3.82
N ASP A 89 24.51 18.88 -3.97
CA ASP A 89 23.21 19.42 -3.59
C ASP A 89 22.19 18.30 -3.43
N ALA A 90 21.75 18.06 -2.18
CA ALA A 90 20.74 17.05 -1.89
C ALA A 90 19.40 17.31 -2.59
N ASP A 91 19.11 18.59 -2.91
CA ASP A 91 17.88 19.00 -3.59
C ASP A 91 18.05 19.15 -5.11
N ALA A 92 19.15 18.64 -5.68
CA ALA A 92 19.45 18.80 -7.10
C ALA A 92 18.31 18.31 -8.01
N VAL A 93 17.66 17.20 -7.63
CA VAL A 93 16.52 16.66 -8.38
C VAL A 93 15.33 17.63 -8.42
N PHE A 94 15.03 18.29 -7.30
CA PHE A 94 13.95 19.26 -7.21
C PHE A 94 14.27 20.54 -7.98
N LYS A 95 15.49 21.07 -7.81
CA LYS A 95 15.98 22.28 -8.49
C LYS A 95 16.09 22.08 -10.01
N ALA A 96 16.51 20.91 -10.47
CA ALA A 96 16.50 20.55 -11.87
C ALA A 96 15.07 20.50 -12.43
N THR A 97 14.17 19.80 -11.73
CA THR A 97 12.76 19.65 -12.12
C THR A 97 12.08 21.00 -12.27
N GLU A 98 12.18 21.86 -11.24
CA GLU A 98 11.65 23.23 -11.30
C GLU A 98 12.19 23.99 -12.52
N ALA A 99 13.51 23.99 -12.70
CA ALA A 99 14.13 24.74 -13.78
C ALA A 99 13.72 24.26 -15.18
N TYR A 100 13.57 22.94 -15.38
CA TYR A 100 13.04 22.40 -16.64
C TYR A 100 11.56 22.76 -16.86
N ILE A 101 10.72 22.71 -15.83
CA ILE A 101 9.33 23.15 -15.94
C ILE A 101 9.28 24.64 -16.33
N ARG A 102 10.08 25.49 -15.69
CA ARG A 102 10.15 26.92 -16.05
C ARG A 102 10.68 27.17 -17.46
N CYS A 103 11.55 26.30 -17.99
CA CYS A 103 11.99 26.39 -19.38
C CYS A 103 10.84 26.17 -20.39
N LEU A 104 9.76 25.48 -19.99
CA LEU A 104 8.58 25.24 -20.82
C LEU A 104 7.57 26.39 -20.80
N ASP A 105 7.75 27.39 -19.92
CA ASP A 105 6.96 28.63 -19.93
C ASP A 105 6.90 29.22 -21.36
N LYS A 106 5.75 29.79 -21.73
CA LYS A 106 5.52 30.30 -23.09
C LYS A 106 5.64 31.82 -23.15
N ASP A 107 6.26 32.31 -24.23
CA ASP A 107 6.29 33.73 -24.56
C ASP A 107 4.94 34.22 -25.11
N LYS A 108 4.83 35.53 -25.39
CA LYS A 108 3.61 36.15 -25.95
C LYS A 108 3.14 35.55 -27.29
N LYS A 109 3.97 34.74 -27.94
CA LYS A 109 3.64 34.05 -29.20
C LYS A 109 3.45 32.54 -29.00
N GLY A 110 3.30 32.06 -27.76
CA GLY A 110 3.06 30.66 -27.44
C GLY A 110 4.29 29.75 -27.57
N ARG A 111 5.51 30.29 -27.68
CA ARG A 111 6.74 29.49 -27.86
C ARG A 111 7.51 29.42 -26.55
N SER A 112 8.25 28.33 -26.31
CA SER A 112 9.13 28.23 -25.13
C SER A 112 10.01 29.49 -24.97
N ILE A 113 10.11 29.97 -23.73
CA ILE A 113 10.93 31.14 -23.38
C ILE A 113 12.43 30.90 -23.62
N VAL A 114 12.88 29.63 -23.62
CA VAL A 114 14.30 29.27 -23.79
C VAL A 114 14.69 28.86 -25.21
N ARG A 115 13.77 28.91 -26.19
CA ARG A 115 14.00 28.46 -27.58
C ARG A 115 15.23 29.04 -28.29
N LYS A 116 15.78 30.17 -27.80
CA LYS A 116 17.00 30.79 -28.33
C LYS A 116 18.25 29.97 -28.01
N TRP A 117 18.21 29.14 -26.96
CA TRP A 117 19.36 28.40 -26.43
C TRP A 117 19.17 26.90 -26.46
N THR A 118 17.94 26.40 -26.39
CA THR A 118 17.65 24.96 -26.29
C THR A 118 16.29 24.67 -26.93
N ARG A 119 16.20 23.57 -27.68
CA ARG A 119 14.96 23.17 -28.34
C ARG A 119 13.97 22.66 -27.29
N GLU A 120 12.68 22.76 -27.59
CA GLU A 120 11.65 22.29 -26.65
C GLU A 120 11.77 20.78 -26.42
N GLU A 121 12.16 19.99 -27.44
CA GLU A 121 12.41 18.56 -27.28
C GLU A 121 13.53 18.27 -26.26
N ASP A 122 14.66 18.97 -26.34
CA ASP A 122 15.79 18.77 -25.42
C ASP A 122 15.41 19.16 -23.96
N VAL A 123 14.51 20.14 -23.79
CA VAL A 123 13.97 20.52 -22.47
C VAL A 123 13.06 19.41 -21.93
N LEU A 124 12.20 18.83 -22.77
CA LEU A 124 11.33 17.72 -22.40
C LEU A 124 12.16 16.48 -22.04
N ASP A 125 13.18 16.13 -22.82
CA ASP A 125 14.08 15.00 -22.53
C ASP A 125 14.77 15.14 -21.17
N GLY A 126 15.24 16.35 -20.83
CA GLY A 126 15.81 16.63 -19.51
C GLY A 126 14.78 16.52 -18.38
N LEU A 127 13.55 16.99 -18.62
CA LEU A 127 12.45 16.88 -17.66
C LEU A 127 12.05 15.41 -17.41
N ILE A 128 12.05 14.58 -18.44
CA ILE A 128 11.78 13.14 -18.32
C ILE A 128 12.87 12.46 -17.48
N GLN A 129 14.15 12.81 -17.67
CA GLN A 129 15.24 12.33 -16.81
C GLN A 129 15.02 12.71 -15.33
N CYS A 130 14.52 13.92 -15.07
CA CYS A 130 14.12 14.33 -13.72
C CYS A 130 12.99 13.43 -13.16
N GLY A 131 11.96 13.13 -13.96
CA GLY A 131 10.88 12.22 -13.56
C GLY A 131 11.35 10.81 -13.19
N TYR A 132 12.22 10.22 -14.00
CA TYR A 132 12.85 8.93 -13.67
C TYR A 132 13.70 8.99 -12.40
N LYS A 133 14.50 10.05 -12.22
CA LYS A 133 15.30 10.22 -11.01
C LYS A 133 14.43 10.40 -9.77
N LEU A 134 13.39 11.23 -9.82
CA LEU A 134 12.43 11.41 -8.71
C LEU A 134 11.83 10.07 -8.29
N PHE A 135 11.36 9.27 -9.24
CA PHE A 135 10.77 7.97 -8.96
C PHE A 135 11.79 7.01 -8.32
N ASN A 136 12.95 6.83 -8.94
CA ASN A 136 13.97 5.88 -8.48
C ASN A 136 14.57 6.30 -7.12
N SER A 137 14.82 7.60 -6.92
CA SER A 137 15.31 8.09 -5.63
C SER A 137 14.22 8.08 -4.55
N GLY A 138 12.94 8.26 -4.89
CA GLY A 138 11.83 8.02 -3.98
C GLY A 138 11.77 6.57 -3.50
N VAL A 139 11.98 5.60 -4.39
CA VAL A 139 12.10 4.18 -4.01
C VAL A 139 13.30 3.95 -3.08
N ALA A 140 14.44 4.56 -3.38
CA ALA A 140 15.63 4.46 -2.52
C ALA A 140 15.39 5.04 -1.12
N ASP A 141 14.70 6.19 -1.03
CA ASP A 141 14.35 6.81 0.25
C ASP A 141 13.36 5.97 1.04
N TYR A 142 12.35 5.38 0.38
CA TYR A 142 11.44 4.43 1.01
C TYR A 142 12.20 3.25 1.63
N ASN A 143 13.11 2.63 0.86
CA ASN A 143 13.94 1.52 1.34
C ASN A 143 14.89 1.94 2.49
N ALA A 144 15.33 3.20 2.49
CA ALA A 144 16.10 3.80 3.58
C ALA A 144 15.24 4.27 4.77
N LYS A 145 13.92 3.97 4.77
CA LYS A 145 12.93 4.38 5.78
C LYS A 145 12.73 5.89 5.89
N LYS A 146 13.10 6.65 4.87
CA LYS A 146 12.89 8.10 4.75
C LYS A 146 11.56 8.37 4.04
N TYR A 147 10.46 7.96 4.66
CA TYR A 147 9.15 7.93 4.01
C TYR A 147 8.65 9.32 3.59
N ASN A 148 8.88 10.36 4.39
CA ASN A 148 8.53 11.74 4.02
C ASN A 148 9.33 12.24 2.80
N ASP A 149 10.62 11.89 2.70
CA ASP A 149 11.46 12.28 1.56
C ASP A 149 10.99 11.58 0.28
N ALA A 150 10.56 10.32 0.39
CA ALA A 150 9.96 9.57 -0.71
C ALA A 150 8.64 10.23 -1.17
N LEU A 151 7.74 10.56 -0.23
CA LEU A 151 6.47 11.23 -0.51
C LEU A 151 6.67 12.56 -1.26
N ASN A 152 7.61 13.40 -0.79
CA ASN A 152 7.94 14.66 -1.44
C ASN A 152 8.39 14.45 -2.89
N LYS A 153 9.20 13.41 -3.16
CA LYS A 153 9.67 13.10 -4.53
C LYS A 153 8.53 12.61 -5.43
N TYR A 154 7.68 11.74 -4.92
CA TYR A 154 6.52 11.23 -5.68
C TYR A 154 5.54 12.36 -6.04
N GLN A 155 5.29 13.30 -5.13
CA GLN A 155 4.41 14.42 -5.37
C GLN A 155 4.90 15.33 -6.52
N GLU A 156 6.21 15.53 -6.65
CA GLU A 156 6.78 16.34 -7.73
C GLU A 156 6.59 15.72 -9.12
N ILE A 157 6.49 14.39 -9.23
CA ILE A 157 6.27 13.71 -10.51
C ILE A 157 4.92 14.12 -11.13
N PHE A 158 3.90 14.42 -10.31
CA PHE A 158 2.61 14.89 -10.82
C PHE A 158 2.67 16.24 -11.52
N LYS A 159 3.72 17.05 -11.31
CA LYS A 159 3.95 18.27 -12.11
C LYS A 159 4.52 17.96 -13.50
N ILE A 160 5.15 16.79 -13.67
CA ILE A 160 5.80 16.36 -14.91
C ILE A 160 4.82 15.60 -15.81
N ILE A 161 3.95 14.75 -15.24
CA ILE A 161 3.02 13.91 -16.01
C ILE A 161 2.22 14.70 -17.07
N PRO A 162 1.62 15.88 -16.76
CA PRO A 162 0.88 16.65 -17.77
C PRO A 162 1.75 17.21 -18.90
N LEU A 163 3.08 17.19 -18.74
CA LEU A 163 4.07 17.69 -19.69
C LEU A 163 4.70 16.57 -20.54
N ASP A 164 4.52 15.30 -20.16
CA ASP A 164 5.02 14.12 -20.87
C ASP A 164 4.10 13.74 -22.06
N LYS A 165 4.23 14.49 -23.16
CA LYS A 165 3.40 14.32 -24.36
C LYS A 165 3.62 12.97 -25.07
N ASP A 166 4.81 12.41 -24.96
CA ASP A 166 5.23 11.19 -25.66
C ASP A 166 5.06 9.91 -24.82
N ASN A 167 4.46 10.06 -23.63
CA ASN A 167 4.22 8.99 -22.66
C ASN A 167 5.50 8.23 -22.28
N LEU A 168 6.63 8.94 -22.18
CA LEU A 168 7.92 8.32 -21.87
C LEU A 168 7.97 7.81 -20.43
N LEU A 169 7.39 8.53 -19.46
CA LEU A 169 7.27 8.06 -18.07
C LEU A 169 6.39 6.80 -18.00
N LYS A 170 5.31 6.76 -18.78
CA LYS A 170 4.44 5.57 -18.87
C LYS A 170 5.18 4.34 -19.38
N ARG A 171 6.11 4.48 -20.34
CA ARG A 171 6.96 3.36 -20.80
C ARG A 171 7.85 2.81 -19.68
N GLY A 172 8.23 3.65 -18.72
CA GLY A 172 8.93 3.27 -17.50
C GLY A 172 8.02 2.77 -16.37
N ASN A 173 6.72 2.58 -16.61
CA ASN A 173 5.71 2.28 -15.59
C ASN A 173 5.62 3.34 -14.47
N ILE A 174 6.02 4.58 -14.77
CA ILE A 174 5.84 5.75 -13.89
C ILE A 174 4.50 6.39 -14.27
N VAL A 175 3.43 5.87 -13.69
CA VAL A 175 2.04 6.26 -13.97
C VAL A 175 1.35 6.64 -12.66
N PRO A 176 0.27 7.44 -12.68
CA PRO A 176 -0.44 7.85 -11.46
C PRO A 176 -0.75 6.69 -10.52
N GLU A 177 -1.20 5.54 -11.04
CA GLU A 177 -1.50 4.34 -10.26
C GLU A 177 -0.28 3.80 -9.49
N SER A 178 0.89 3.65 -10.15
CA SER A 178 2.10 3.16 -9.48
C SER A 178 2.67 4.17 -8.48
N ILE A 179 2.50 5.47 -8.76
CA ILE A 179 2.92 6.54 -7.86
C ILE A 179 2.03 6.58 -6.62
N TYR A 180 0.71 6.56 -6.76
CA TYR A 180 -0.21 6.54 -5.61
C TYR A 180 -0.03 5.29 -4.77
N LYS A 181 0.21 4.12 -5.38
CA LYS A 181 0.57 2.90 -4.64
C LYS A 181 1.82 3.10 -3.77
N ASN A 182 2.88 3.68 -4.32
CA ASN A 182 4.10 3.95 -3.54
C ASN A 182 3.88 5.00 -2.44
N MET A 183 3.06 6.03 -2.70
CA MET A 183 2.68 7.03 -1.70
C MET A 183 1.86 6.40 -0.56
N TYR A 184 0.89 5.54 -0.88
CA TYR A 184 0.14 4.75 0.11
C TYR A 184 1.09 3.90 0.96
N LEU A 185 2.03 3.17 0.36
CA LEU A 185 2.99 2.36 1.10
C LEU A 185 3.83 3.19 2.07
N ALA A 186 4.29 4.38 1.65
CA ALA A 186 5.02 5.30 2.52
C ALA A 186 4.14 5.81 3.68
N ALA A 187 2.89 6.19 3.41
CA ALA A 187 1.93 6.60 4.43
C ALA A 187 1.59 5.47 5.43
N PHE A 188 1.48 4.23 4.93
CA PHE A 188 1.28 3.03 5.75
C PHE A 188 2.43 2.83 6.75
N GLN A 189 3.68 2.96 6.30
CA GLN A 189 4.84 2.86 7.19
C GLN A 189 4.90 3.98 8.24
N LEU A 190 4.38 5.16 7.91
CA LEU A 190 4.23 6.29 8.84
C LEU A 190 3.05 6.12 9.81
N LYS A 191 2.17 5.13 9.58
CA LYS A 191 0.89 4.96 10.29
C LYS A 191 -0.01 6.18 10.20
N ASP A 192 0.11 6.94 9.11
CA ASP A 192 -0.73 8.11 8.85
C ASP A 192 -1.98 7.67 8.09
N LEU A 193 -3.09 7.49 8.81
CA LEU A 193 -4.35 7.00 8.25
C LEU A 193 -4.98 7.99 7.28
N ASP A 194 -4.81 9.30 7.50
CA ASP A 194 -5.40 10.32 6.63
C ASP A 194 -4.70 10.34 5.26
N MET A 195 -3.37 10.26 5.25
CA MET A 195 -2.60 10.12 4.00
C MET A 195 -2.88 8.80 3.28
N GLN A 196 -3.01 7.68 4.01
CA GLN A 196 -3.37 6.40 3.41
C GLN A 196 -4.70 6.50 2.67
N ILE A 197 -5.74 7.03 3.34
CA ILE A 197 -7.07 7.20 2.76
C ILE A 197 -7.02 8.13 1.54
N ASP A 198 -6.31 9.27 1.62
CA ASP A 198 -6.18 10.21 0.51
C ASP A 198 -5.55 9.57 -0.73
N PHE A 199 -4.45 8.82 -0.57
CA PHE A 199 -3.78 8.17 -1.70
C PHE A 199 -4.58 6.99 -2.27
N LEU A 200 -5.27 6.22 -1.43
CA LEU A 200 -6.17 5.16 -1.89
C LEU A 200 -7.37 5.74 -2.63
N GLN A 201 -7.98 6.82 -2.13
CA GLN A 201 -9.07 7.52 -2.81
C GLN A 201 -8.62 8.04 -4.17
N LYS A 202 -7.45 8.66 -4.27
CA LYS A 202 -6.89 9.10 -5.55
C LYS A 202 -6.66 7.95 -6.53
N SER A 203 -6.39 6.74 -6.02
CA SER A 203 -6.26 5.54 -6.85
C SER A 203 -7.64 5.06 -7.37
N ILE A 204 -8.68 5.16 -6.54
CA ILE A 204 -10.08 4.92 -6.95
C ILE A 204 -10.54 5.96 -7.98
N ASP A 205 -10.24 7.25 -7.77
CA ASP A 205 -10.67 8.35 -8.63
C ASP A 205 -10.11 8.23 -10.06
N ILE A 206 -8.93 7.62 -10.22
CA ILE A 206 -8.34 7.32 -11.54
C ILE A 206 -8.76 5.95 -12.09
N SER A 207 -9.70 5.27 -11.44
CA SER A 207 -10.21 3.93 -11.79
C SER A 207 -9.09 2.89 -11.91
N ALA A 208 -8.18 2.86 -10.93
CA ALA A 208 -7.15 1.82 -10.85
C ALA A 208 -7.79 0.42 -10.80
N ASN A 209 -7.28 -0.50 -11.60
CA ASN A 209 -7.82 -1.85 -11.73
C ASN A 209 -7.18 -2.80 -10.69
N ASP A 210 -7.33 -2.46 -9.41
CA ASP A 210 -6.77 -3.22 -8.29
C ASP A 210 -7.83 -3.32 -7.15
N PRO A 211 -8.50 -4.48 -6.98
CA PRO A 211 -9.52 -4.67 -5.95
C PRO A 211 -8.97 -4.52 -4.53
N SER A 212 -7.65 -4.67 -4.34
CA SER A 212 -7.01 -4.54 -3.02
C SER A 212 -7.12 -3.13 -2.44
N ILE A 213 -7.28 -2.10 -3.29
CA ILE A 213 -7.46 -0.71 -2.85
C ILE A 213 -8.68 -0.59 -1.93
N TYR A 214 -9.79 -1.25 -2.27
CA TYR A 214 -11.03 -1.22 -1.50
C TYR A 214 -10.89 -1.91 -0.14
N VAL A 215 -10.14 -3.01 -0.07
CA VAL A 215 -9.81 -3.66 1.21
C VAL A 215 -8.90 -2.79 2.06
N TYR A 216 -7.89 -2.14 1.46
CA TYR A 216 -6.97 -1.28 2.20
C TYR A 216 -7.64 -0.02 2.74
N ILE A 217 -8.49 0.64 1.95
CA ILE A 217 -9.19 1.84 2.40
C ILE A 217 -10.23 1.48 3.47
N SER A 218 -10.90 0.33 3.31
CA SER A 218 -11.78 -0.24 4.33
C SER A 218 -11.05 -0.41 5.66
N LYS A 219 -9.88 -1.05 5.67
CA LYS A 219 -9.05 -1.25 6.87
C LYS A 219 -8.60 0.07 7.50
N ALA A 220 -8.24 1.06 6.68
CA ALA A 220 -7.87 2.38 7.20
C ALA A 220 -9.05 3.07 7.92
N TYR A 221 -10.27 2.98 7.37
CA TYR A 221 -11.47 3.48 8.05
C TYR A 221 -11.84 2.67 9.30
N GLU A 222 -11.64 1.34 9.26
CA GLU A 222 -11.82 0.46 10.42
C GLU A 222 -10.88 0.87 11.58
N GLU A 223 -9.60 1.15 11.28
CA GLU A 223 -8.64 1.62 12.29
C GLU A 223 -8.99 3.01 12.83
N LYS A 224 -9.63 3.86 12.02
CA LYS A 224 -10.21 5.14 12.47
C LYS A 224 -11.51 4.98 13.28
N GLY A 225 -12.09 3.79 13.34
CA GLY A 225 -13.36 3.51 14.01
C GLY A 225 -14.61 3.88 13.20
N ASP A 226 -14.48 4.20 11.91
CA ASP A 226 -15.59 4.51 11.01
C ASP A 226 -16.00 3.25 10.24
N LEU A 227 -16.71 2.35 10.93
CA LEU A 227 -17.10 1.04 10.39
C LEU A 227 -18.12 1.16 9.25
N ASP A 228 -18.97 2.19 9.26
CA ASP A 228 -19.94 2.42 8.19
C ASP A 228 -19.23 2.75 6.86
N LYS A 229 -18.22 3.62 6.89
CA LYS A 229 -17.40 3.87 5.69
C LYS A 229 -16.58 2.66 5.30
N SER A 230 -16.00 1.96 6.28
CA SER A 230 -15.27 0.72 6.05
C SER A 230 -16.12 -0.25 5.21
N LEU A 231 -17.37 -0.48 5.63
CA LEU A 231 -18.32 -1.35 4.94
C LEU A 231 -18.70 -0.82 3.56
N SER A 232 -18.93 0.48 3.42
CA SER A 232 -19.27 1.10 2.13
C SER A 232 -18.20 0.83 1.07
N TYR A 233 -16.91 1.00 1.40
CA TYR A 233 -15.84 0.75 0.42
C TYR A 233 -15.73 -0.72 0.02
N LEU A 234 -15.98 -1.66 0.93
CA LEU A 234 -16.02 -3.08 0.56
C LEU A 234 -17.17 -3.38 -0.40
N GLN A 235 -18.34 -2.77 -0.18
CA GLN A 235 -19.49 -2.92 -1.07
C GLN A 235 -19.24 -2.30 -2.45
N ASP A 236 -18.63 -1.12 -2.50
CA ASP A 236 -18.22 -0.47 -3.75
C ASP A 236 -17.21 -1.33 -4.51
N GLY A 237 -16.23 -1.91 -3.81
CA GLY A 237 -15.27 -2.84 -4.39
C GLY A 237 -15.97 -4.07 -4.97
N LYS A 238 -16.87 -4.71 -4.21
CA LYS A 238 -17.61 -5.88 -4.69
C LYS A 238 -18.50 -5.59 -5.90
N TYR A 239 -19.10 -4.40 -5.97
CA TYR A 239 -19.89 -4.01 -7.13
C TYR A 239 -19.04 -3.94 -8.41
N LEU A 240 -17.77 -3.55 -8.29
CA LEU A 240 -16.84 -3.48 -9.42
C LEU A 240 -16.12 -4.80 -9.69
N PHE A 241 -15.95 -5.63 -8.67
CA PHE A 241 -15.15 -6.86 -8.68
C PHE A 241 -15.92 -8.01 -8.01
N GLU A 242 -17.05 -8.41 -8.62
CA GLU A 242 -18.06 -9.29 -8.01
C GLU A 242 -17.54 -10.66 -7.54
N SER A 243 -16.48 -11.18 -8.18
CA SER A 243 -15.91 -12.51 -7.89
C SER A 243 -14.62 -12.48 -7.05
N GLU A 244 -14.20 -11.31 -6.54
CA GLU A 244 -12.96 -11.22 -5.77
C GLU A 244 -13.16 -11.66 -4.32
N SER A 245 -12.75 -12.90 -4.03
CA SER A 245 -12.92 -13.55 -2.71
C SER A 245 -12.36 -12.71 -1.55
N MET A 246 -11.29 -11.93 -1.79
CA MET A 246 -10.71 -11.06 -0.76
C MET A 246 -11.66 -9.95 -0.29
N LEU A 247 -12.51 -9.43 -1.16
CA LEU A 247 -13.49 -8.39 -0.84
C LEU A 247 -14.67 -8.99 -0.07
N ILE A 248 -15.14 -10.15 -0.51
CA ILE A 248 -16.21 -10.91 0.14
C ILE A 248 -15.80 -11.25 1.58
N ASN A 249 -14.62 -11.85 1.76
CA ASN A 249 -14.11 -12.24 3.07
C ASN A 249 -13.93 -11.03 3.99
N SER A 250 -13.36 -9.93 3.48
CA SER A 250 -13.19 -8.70 4.26
C SER A 250 -14.54 -8.10 4.70
N GLU A 251 -15.60 -8.18 3.88
CA GLU A 251 -16.93 -7.71 4.24
C GLU A 251 -17.52 -8.55 5.37
N ILE A 252 -17.41 -9.88 5.27
CA ILE A 252 -17.91 -10.80 6.30
C ILE A 252 -17.20 -10.56 7.64
N ASP A 253 -15.87 -10.46 7.63
CA ASP A 253 -15.08 -10.19 8.84
C ASP A 253 -15.50 -8.86 9.49
N LEU A 254 -15.71 -7.81 8.69
CA LEU A 254 -16.16 -6.52 9.18
C LEU A 254 -17.56 -6.59 9.78
N LEU A 255 -18.50 -7.29 9.14
CA LEU A 255 -19.87 -7.44 9.65
C LEU A 255 -19.90 -8.20 10.98
N ILE A 256 -19.08 -9.25 11.12
CA ILE A 256 -18.87 -9.94 12.40
C ILE A 256 -18.37 -8.96 13.46
N LYS A 257 -17.38 -8.12 13.12
CA LYS A 257 -16.84 -7.10 14.02
C LYS A 257 -17.86 -6.02 14.39
N MET A 258 -18.75 -5.66 13.48
CA MET A 258 -19.86 -4.73 13.70
C MET A 258 -20.96 -5.31 14.60
N GLY A 259 -20.92 -6.62 14.89
CA GLY A 259 -21.93 -7.30 15.71
C GLY A 259 -23.24 -7.59 14.96
N GLU A 260 -23.16 -7.74 13.63
CA GLU A 260 -24.30 -8.18 12.83
C GLU A 260 -24.78 -9.56 13.29
N SER A 261 -26.09 -9.80 13.19
CA SER A 261 -26.65 -11.08 13.66
C SER A 261 -26.14 -12.25 12.82
N ASN A 262 -25.99 -13.43 13.47
CA ASN A 262 -25.61 -14.66 12.77
C ASN A 262 -26.52 -14.93 11.56
N GLN A 263 -27.82 -14.70 11.68
CA GLN A 263 -28.77 -14.89 10.57
C GLN A 263 -28.48 -13.97 9.37
N GLN A 264 -28.11 -12.71 9.59
CA GLN A 264 -27.74 -11.80 8.51
C GLN A 264 -26.43 -12.24 7.84
N ILE A 265 -25.46 -12.68 8.64
CA ILE A 265 -24.17 -13.17 8.14
C ILE A 265 -24.37 -14.46 7.33
N ILE A 266 -25.16 -15.42 7.82
CA ILE A 266 -25.54 -16.65 7.11
C ILE A 266 -26.20 -16.33 5.76
N ASN A 267 -27.13 -15.37 5.72
CA ASN A 267 -27.79 -14.97 4.49
C ASN A 267 -26.80 -14.36 3.47
N LYS A 268 -25.82 -13.58 3.94
CA LYS A 268 -24.76 -13.02 3.08
C LYS A 268 -23.81 -14.10 2.57
N LEU A 269 -23.37 -15.01 3.44
CA LEU A 269 -22.53 -16.15 3.09
C LEU A 269 -23.21 -17.04 2.05
N SER A 270 -24.50 -17.29 2.20
CA SER A 270 -25.26 -18.10 1.25
C SER A 270 -25.29 -17.50 -0.16
N LYS A 271 -25.46 -16.17 -0.26
CA LYS A 271 -25.36 -15.46 -1.55
C LYS A 271 -23.94 -15.45 -2.10
N ALA A 272 -22.92 -15.36 -1.24
CA ALA A 272 -21.53 -15.41 -1.69
C ALA A 272 -21.16 -16.80 -2.25
N ILE A 273 -21.69 -17.87 -1.65
CA ILE A 273 -21.53 -19.25 -2.12
C ILE A 273 -22.20 -19.47 -3.48
N GLU A 274 -23.32 -18.80 -3.78
CA GLU A 274 -23.91 -18.84 -5.12
C GLU A 274 -23.01 -18.24 -6.22
N VAL A 275 -22.04 -17.39 -5.84
CA VAL A 275 -21.09 -16.74 -6.75
C VAL A 275 -19.76 -17.51 -6.83
N ASP A 276 -19.27 -18.00 -5.70
CA ASP A 276 -17.98 -18.69 -5.55
C ASP A 276 -18.18 -19.96 -4.71
N ASP A 277 -18.70 -21.02 -5.35
CA ASP A 277 -19.12 -22.26 -4.69
C ASP A 277 -17.97 -23.20 -4.31
N LEU A 278 -16.74 -22.88 -4.73
CA LEU A 278 -15.52 -23.64 -4.40
C LEU A 278 -14.67 -22.98 -3.30
N ASN A 279 -15.15 -21.87 -2.73
CA ASN A 279 -14.44 -21.17 -1.66
C ASN A 279 -14.79 -21.77 -0.29
N ASP A 280 -13.91 -22.65 0.19
CA ASP A 280 -14.04 -23.37 1.46
C ASP A 280 -14.23 -22.44 2.67
N VAL A 281 -13.58 -21.27 2.66
CA VAL A 281 -13.69 -20.26 3.74
C VAL A 281 -15.14 -19.84 3.95
N LEU A 282 -15.95 -19.69 2.89
CA LEU A 282 -17.34 -19.29 3.02
C LEU A 282 -18.18 -20.34 3.74
N TYR A 283 -18.02 -21.62 3.38
CA TYR A 283 -18.71 -22.73 4.04
C TYR A 283 -18.28 -22.89 5.50
N VAL A 284 -16.98 -22.78 5.77
CA VAL A 284 -16.44 -22.88 7.14
C VAL A 284 -16.99 -21.76 8.03
N ILE A 285 -16.99 -20.51 7.56
CA ILE A 285 -17.54 -19.40 8.34
C ILE A 285 -19.05 -19.59 8.54
N ARG A 286 -19.78 -20.06 7.52
CA ARG A 286 -21.23 -20.30 7.63
C ARG A 286 -21.55 -21.43 8.61
N ALA A 287 -20.78 -22.52 8.58
CA ALA A 287 -20.86 -23.59 9.55
C ALA A 287 -20.63 -23.08 10.98
N SER A 288 -19.64 -22.20 11.19
CA SER A 288 -19.41 -21.56 12.49
C SER A 288 -20.63 -20.75 12.96
N ARG A 289 -21.26 -19.96 12.07
CA ARG A 289 -22.49 -19.23 12.40
C ARG A 289 -23.68 -20.15 12.68
N TYR A 290 -23.80 -21.27 11.95
CA TYR A 290 -24.81 -22.29 12.23
C TYR A 290 -24.60 -22.94 13.60
N MET A 291 -23.35 -23.22 13.99
CA MET A 291 -23.04 -23.72 15.33
C MET A 291 -23.44 -22.73 16.43
N ASP A 292 -23.19 -21.44 16.24
CA ASP A 292 -23.59 -20.37 17.17
C ASP A 292 -25.12 -20.32 17.37
N GLU A 293 -25.88 -20.60 16.30
CA GLU A 293 -27.36 -20.69 16.32
C GLU A 293 -27.89 -22.10 16.68
N GLU A 294 -27.00 -23.03 17.07
CA GLU A 294 -27.31 -24.43 17.37
C GLU A 294 -27.93 -25.22 16.18
N LEU A 295 -27.76 -24.74 14.96
CA LEU A 295 -28.15 -25.37 13.70
C LEU A 295 -27.10 -26.41 13.26
N PHE A 296 -26.93 -27.44 14.10
CA PHE A 296 -25.83 -28.40 13.96
C PHE A 296 -25.88 -29.25 12.69
N ALA A 297 -27.06 -29.50 12.13
CA ALA A 297 -27.20 -30.30 10.91
C ALA A 297 -26.70 -29.53 9.69
N GLU A 298 -27.07 -28.26 9.61
CA GLU A 298 -26.64 -27.32 8.56
C GLU A 298 -25.12 -27.06 8.65
N ALA A 299 -24.57 -26.95 9.87
CA ALA A 299 -23.13 -26.88 10.08
C ALA A 299 -22.42 -28.17 9.59
N GLU A 300 -22.96 -29.35 9.90
CA GLU A 300 -22.40 -30.63 9.45
C GLU A 300 -22.45 -30.74 7.92
N GLU A 301 -23.51 -30.25 7.28
CA GLU A 301 -23.67 -30.23 5.82
C GLU A 301 -22.60 -29.37 5.14
N ASP A 302 -22.40 -28.13 5.60
CA ASP A 302 -21.37 -27.23 5.06
C ASP A 302 -19.97 -27.83 5.18
N LEU A 303 -19.63 -28.41 6.33
CA LEU A 303 -18.32 -29.02 6.55
C LEU A 303 -18.12 -30.30 5.71
N ASN A 304 -19.19 -31.08 5.52
CA ASN A 304 -19.14 -32.26 4.65
C ASN A 304 -18.92 -31.84 3.20
N PHE A 305 -19.57 -30.76 2.74
CA PHE A 305 -19.33 -30.25 1.39
C PHE A 305 -17.86 -29.89 1.19
N VAL A 306 -17.23 -29.19 2.15
CA VAL A 306 -15.81 -28.85 2.06
C VAL A 306 -14.94 -30.10 1.92
N ILE A 307 -15.13 -31.12 2.76
CA ILE A 307 -14.29 -32.34 2.71
C ILE A 307 -14.58 -33.20 1.48
N ASN A 308 -15.83 -33.25 1.01
CA ASN A 308 -16.20 -34.14 -0.09
C ASN A 308 -15.95 -33.54 -1.48
N GLU A 309 -16.20 -32.23 -1.63
CA GLU A 309 -16.26 -31.58 -2.94
C GLU A 309 -15.10 -30.59 -3.17
N ILE A 310 -14.50 -30.01 -2.12
CA ILE A 310 -13.45 -28.99 -2.25
C ILE A 310 -12.06 -29.55 -1.90
N ASP A 311 -11.83 -29.90 -0.63
CA ASP A 311 -10.55 -30.43 -0.15
C ASP A 311 -10.75 -31.51 0.93
N PRO A 312 -10.57 -32.79 0.58
CA PRO A 312 -10.63 -33.92 1.52
C PRO A 312 -9.61 -33.87 2.66
N ASN A 313 -8.57 -33.04 2.55
CA ASN A 313 -7.55 -32.85 3.58
C ASN A 313 -7.65 -31.48 4.27
N SER A 314 -8.76 -30.76 4.13
CA SER A 314 -8.96 -29.45 4.74
C SER A 314 -8.87 -29.53 6.26
N ILE A 315 -7.72 -29.13 6.79
CA ILE A 315 -7.46 -29.11 8.24
C ILE A 315 -8.43 -28.16 8.95
N ILE A 316 -8.75 -27.04 8.29
CA ILE A 316 -9.72 -26.06 8.79
C ILE A 316 -11.10 -26.70 8.95
N ALA A 317 -11.59 -27.45 7.94
CA ALA A 317 -12.88 -28.13 8.07
C ALA A 317 -12.86 -29.22 9.16
N MET A 318 -11.76 -29.96 9.29
CA MET A 318 -11.60 -30.99 10.33
C MET A 318 -11.57 -30.40 11.76
N GLU A 319 -10.96 -29.23 11.93
CA GLU A 319 -11.02 -28.46 13.18
C GLU A 319 -12.47 -28.07 13.52
N HIS A 320 -13.22 -27.57 12.55
CA HIS A 320 -14.62 -27.17 12.75
C HIS A 320 -15.55 -28.38 12.97
N PHE A 321 -15.28 -29.54 12.36
CA PHE A 321 -15.97 -30.79 12.71
C PHE A 321 -15.73 -31.18 14.17
N THR A 322 -14.49 -31.03 14.63
CA THR A 322 -14.13 -31.31 16.01
C THR A 322 -14.86 -30.38 16.97
N GLU A 323 -14.94 -29.09 16.65
CA GLU A 323 -15.73 -28.11 17.40
C GLU A 323 -17.22 -28.46 17.43
N LEU A 324 -17.81 -28.70 16.27
CA LEU A 324 -19.22 -29.07 16.10
C LEU A 324 -19.62 -30.24 17.00
N TYR A 325 -18.87 -31.35 16.93
CA TYR A 325 -19.21 -32.52 17.72
C TYR A 325 -18.92 -32.31 19.20
N ASN A 326 -17.87 -31.56 19.58
CA ASN A 326 -17.62 -31.23 20.97
C ASN A 326 -18.73 -30.37 21.59
N LEU A 327 -19.30 -29.42 20.85
CA LEU A 327 -20.46 -28.63 21.28
C LEU A 327 -21.68 -29.55 21.52
N GLN A 328 -21.96 -30.46 20.59
CA GLN A 328 -23.04 -31.44 20.74
C GLN A 328 -22.82 -32.38 21.94
N ILE A 329 -21.59 -32.89 22.13
CA ILE A 329 -21.19 -33.71 23.28
C ILE A 329 -21.44 -32.94 24.57
N MET A 330 -20.94 -31.70 24.67
CA MET A 330 -21.07 -30.87 25.87
C MET A 330 -22.54 -30.65 26.23
N LYS A 331 -23.40 -30.40 25.24
CA LYS A 331 -24.84 -30.22 25.44
C LYS A 331 -25.50 -31.49 25.99
N LEU A 332 -25.15 -32.66 25.45
CA LEU A 332 -25.66 -33.95 25.92
C LEU A 332 -25.14 -34.32 27.31
N GLU A 333 -23.86 -34.05 27.62
CA GLU A 333 -23.29 -34.26 28.95
C GLU A 333 -23.94 -33.35 30.00
N ASN A 334 -24.17 -32.07 29.66
CA ASN A 334 -24.89 -31.14 30.52
C ASN A 334 -26.33 -31.62 30.77
N LYS A 335 -27.01 -32.13 29.73
CA LYS A 335 -28.34 -32.73 29.87
C LYS A 335 -28.35 -33.88 30.87
N ILE A 336 -27.37 -34.79 30.81
CA ILE A 336 -27.23 -35.88 31.79
C ILE A 336 -27.01 -35.34 33.21
N LYS A 337 -26.20 -34.29 33.34
CA LYS A 337 -25.78 -33.75 34.64
C LYS A 337 -26.88 -32.96 35.34
N PHE A 338 -27.67 -32.21 34.60
CA PHE A 338 -28.58 -31.20 35.16
C PHE A 338 -30.07 -31.54 35.00
N ASP A 339 -30.46 -32.31 33.97
CA ASP A 339 -31.87 -32.64 33.75
C ASP A 339 -32.32 -33.86 34.56
N LYS A 340 -33.60 -33.88 34.93
CA LYS A 340 -34.25 -35.09 35.46
C LYS A 340 -34.63 -36.01 34.32
N LEU A 341 -33.79 -37.01 34.08
CA LEU A 341 -33.96 -37.97 32.99
C LEU A 341 -34.41 -39.35 33.52
N SER A 342 -35.24 -40.03 32.74
CA SER A 342 -35.56 -41.45 32.97
C SER A 342 -34.38 -42.35 32.59
N ASN A 343 -34.42 -43.62 33.01
CA ASN A 343 -33.40 -44.60 32.62
C ASN A 343 -33.31 -44.80 31.10
N SER A 344 -34.44 -44.77 30.39
CA SER A 344 -34.46 -44.90 28.93
C SER A 344 -33.88 -43.66 28.24
N GLN A 345 -34.18 -42.46 28.72
CA GLN A 345 -33.61 -41.21 28.21
C GLN A 345 -32.09 -41.14 28.43
N THR A 346 -31.62 -41.49 29.63
CA THR A 346 -30.19 -41.55 29.94
C THR A 346 -29.46 -42.55 29.05
N LYS A 347 -30.06 -43.72 28.80
CA LYS A 347 -29.48 -44.72 27.89
C LYS A 347 -29.37 -44.19 26.46
N LEU A 348 -30.41 -43.51 25.96
CA LEU A 348 -30.41 -42.91 24.63
C LEU A 348 -29.32 -41.85 24.49
N ILE A 349 -29.20 -40.92 25.45
CA ILE A 349 -28.16 -39.88 25.41
C ILE A 349 -26.76 -40.50 25.44
N LYS A 350 -26.52 -41.54 26.26
CA LYS A 350 -25.23 -42.24 26.27
C LYS A 350 -24.89 -42.90 24.92
N ASN A 351 -25.88 -43.45 24.22
CA ASN A 351 -25.67 -43.98 22.87
C ASN A 351 -25.28 -42.86 21.89
N ASN A 352 -25.99 -41.73 21.92
CA ASN A 352 -25.68 -40.59 21.07
C ASN A 352 -24.29 -40.00 21.37
N LEU A 353 -23.89 -39.95 22.65
CA LEU A 353 -22.55 -39.55 23.04
C LEU A 353 -21.49 -40.47 22.44
N ASN A 354 -21.68 -41.80 22.50
CA ASN A 354 -20.76 -42.75 21.88
C ASN A 354 -20.66 -42.57 20.36
N GLU A 355 -21.77 -42.26 19.69
CA GLU A 355 -21.78 -41.95 18.27
C GLU A 355 -20.97 -40.69 17.96
N LEU A 356 -21.20 -39.60 18.71
CA LEU A 356 -20.47 -38.35 18.54
C LEU A 356 -18.97 -38.51 18.83
N TYR A 357 -18.60 -39.24 19.89
CA TYR A 357 -17.19 -39.57 20.16
C TYR A 357 -16.56 -40.32 18.98
N SER A 358 -17.28 -41.28 18.40
CA SER A 358 -16.81 -42.05 17.25
C SER A 358 -16.67 -41.18 16.00
N LYS A 359 -17.61 -40.26 15.73
CA LYS A 359 -17.53 -39.29 14.63
C LYS A 359 -16.37 -38.30 14.81
N THR A 360 -16.12 -37.85 16.03
CA THR A 360 -15.06 -36.87 16.33
C THR A 360 -13.66 -37.46 16.20
N LEU A 361 -13.51 -38.74 16.55
CA LEU A 361 -12.21 -39.41 16.63
C LEU A 361 -11.33 -39.27 15.36
N PRO A 362 -11.80 -39.60 14.13
CA PRO A 362 -10.95 -39.50 12.94
C PRO A 362 -10.44 -38.08 12.68
N TYR A 363 -11.26 -37.05 12.94
CA TYR A 363 -10.86 -35.65 12.76
C TYR A 363 -9.81 -35.21 13.78
N LEU A 364 -9.97 -35.59 15.05
CA LEU A 364 -8.98 -35.30 16.09
C LEU A 364 -7.64 -36.01 15.86
N ILE A 365 -7.66 -37.25 15.36
CA ILE A 365 -6.43 -37.98 15.00
C ILE A 365 -5.67 -37.16 13.94
N LYS A 366 -6.34 -36.77 12.85
CA LYS A 366 -5.73 -36.02 11.76
C LYS A 366 -5.22 -34.64 12.18
N TYR A 367 -5.98 -33.95 13.04
CA TYR A 367 -5.56 -32.69 13.65
C TYR A 367 -4.28 -32.87 14.47
N VAL A 368 -4.20 -33.89 15.33
CA VAL A 368 -3.01 -34.17 16.16
C VAL A 368 -1.82 -34.66 15.33
N GLU A 369 -2.04 -35.36 14.22
CA GLU A 369 -0.97 -35.72 13.28
C GLU A 369 -0.35 -34.47 12.65
N THR A 370 -1.18 -33.47 12.33
CA THR A 370 -0.77 -32.22 11.71
C THR A 370 -0.13 -31.27 12.73
N TYR A 371 -0.68 -31.21 13.94
CA TYR A 371 -0.19 -30.39 15.05
C TYR A 371 0.21 -31.26 16.24
N PRO A 372 1.32 -32.00 16.14
CA PRO A 372 1.72 -33.01 17.13
C PRO A 372 2.04 -32.45 18.51
N GLU A 373 2.23 -31.13 18.63
CA GLU A 373 2.50 -30.42 19.88
C GLU A 373 1.27 -29.67 20.43
N SER A 374 0.09 -29.80 19.79
CA SER A 374 -1.15 -29.18 20.28
C SER A 374 -1.60 -29.84 21.58
N LYS A 375 -1.29 -29.20 22.72
CA LYS A 375 -1.73 -29.67 24.05
C LYS A 375 -3.26 -29.82 24.12
N PRO A 376 -4.08 -28.87 23.63
CA PRO A 376 -5.53 -29.04 23.58
C PRO A 376 -5.96 -30.24 22.71
N GLY A 377 -5.35 -30.41 21.53
CA GLY A 377 -5.65 -31.53 20.63
C GLY A 377 -5.37 -32.88 21.26
N LEU A 378 -4.17 -33.05 21.85
CA LEU A 378 -3.78 -34.27 22.54
C LEU A 378 -4.67 -34.57 23.75
N ASN A 379 -5.04 -33.54 24.52
CA ASN A 379 -5.94 -33.71 25.67
C ASN A 379 -7.34 -34.16 25.24
N ASN A 380 -7.89 -33.56 24.19
CA ASN A 380 -9.19 -33.95 23.64
C ASN A 380 -9.14 -35.36 23.05
N LEU A 381 -8.11 -35.68 22.26
CA LEU A 381 -7.92 -37.01 21.68
C LEU A 381 -7.81 -38.10 22.76
N ALA A 382 -7.01 -37.87 23.80
CA ALA A 382 -6.89 -38.79 24.93
C ALA A 382 -8.24 -38.99 25.65
N THR A 383 -9.03 -37.92 25.79
CA THR A 383 -10.35 -37.97 26.44
C THR A 383 -11.33 -38.79 25.61
N ILE A 384 -11.40 -38.58 24.30
CA ILE A 384 -12.28 -39.34 23.42
C ILE A 384 -11.89 -40.82 23.38
N TYR A 385 -10.59 -41.14 23.29
CA TYR A 385 -10.14 -42.54 23.40
C TYR A 385 -10.62 -43.19 24.70
N TYR A 386 -10.47 -42.50 25.84
CA TYR A 386 -10.95 -43.03 27.12
C TYR A 386 -12.47 -43.26 27.12
N LYS A 387 -13.25 -42.30 26.61
CA LYS A 387 -14.72 -42.40 26.54
C LYS A 387 -15.20 -43.55 25.66
N LEU A 388 -14.43 -43.89 24.63
CA LEU A 388 -14.68 -45.03 23.74
C LEU A 388 -14.14 -46.37 24.26
N GLY A 389 -13.50 -46.39 25.44
CA GLY A 389 -12.89 -47.60 26.02
C GLY A 389 -11.54 -47.99 25.40
N MET A 390 -10.92 -47.09 24.64
CA MET A 390 -9.60 -47.26 24.01
C MET A 390 -8.50 -46.85 24.99
N GLU A 391 -8.35 -47.60 26.08
CA GLU A 391 -7.49 -47.24 27.22
C GLU A 391 -6.01 -47.13 26.84
N LYS A 392 -5.52 -48.01 25.97
CA LYS A 392 -4.11 -48.03 25.55
C LYS A 392 -3.76 -46.77 24.76
N GLU A 393 -4.61 -46.41 23.81
CA GLU A 393 -4.48 -45.25 22.95
C GLU A 393 -4.61 -43.95 23.77
N SER A 394 -5.54 -43.93 24.74
CA SER A 394 -5.68 -42.82 25.69
C SER A 394 -4.41 -42.61 26.52
N MET A 395 -3.86 -43.67 27.11
CA MET A 395 -2.62 -43.59 27.89
C MET A 395 -1.44 -43.13 27.04
N ALA A 396 -1.23 -43.73 25.87
CA ALA A 396 -0.15 -43.33 24.96
C ALA A 396 -0.25 -41.85 24.55
N THR A 397 -1.47 -41.36 24.30
CA THR A 397 -1.71 -39.95 23.96
C THR A 397 -1.41 -39.02 25.15
N ARG A 398 -1.78 -39.42 26.38
CA ARG A 398 -1.45 -38.67 27.60
C ARG A 398 0.04 -38.64 27.88
N ASP A 399 0.75 -39.75 27.66
CA ASP A 399 2.20 -39.79 27.81
C ASP A 399 2.88 -38.82 26.83
N LYS A 400 2.42 -38.80 25.57
CA LYS A 400 2.87 -37.80 24.58
C LYS A 400 2.60 -36.37 25.05
N LEU A 401 1.40 -36.08 25.57
CA LEU A 401 1.06 -34.77 26.12
C LEU A 401 1.98 -34.35 27.27
N ASN A 402 2.28 -35.26 28.20
CA ASN A 402 3.12 -35.00 29.37
C ASN A 402 4.59 -34.74 29.01
N LEU A 403 5.05 -35.18 27.84
CA LEU A 403 6.39 -34.89 27.33
C LEU A 403 6.53 -33.47 26.76
N LEU A 404 5.41 -32.80 26.46
CA LEU A 404 5.39 -31.41 25.98
C LEU A 404 5.49 -30.45 27.18
N LYS A 405 6.68 -29.89 27.39
CA LYS A 405 6.96 -28.94 28.48
C LYS A 405 6.01 -27.76 28.50
#